data_AF-A0A2Z5IQX1-F1
#
_entry.id   AF-A0A2Z5IQX1-F1
#
_cell.length_a   1.000
_cell.length_b   1.000
_cell.length_c   1.000
_cell.angle_alpha   90.00
_cell.angle_beta   90.00
_cell.angle_gamma   90.00
#
_symmetry.space_group_name_H-M   'P 1'
#
loop_
_entity.id
_entity.type
_entity.pdbx_description
1 polymer ?
#
loop_
_entity_poly.entity_id
_entity_poly.type
_entity_poly.pdbx_seq_one_letter_code
_entity_poly.pdbx_strand_id
1 'polypeptide(L)'
;MDLKNIDYIKKLSLQQKRDFITKYCIYVNMKNQINKKNDLLKNNRTALEIFLDTLNNDYKKIFIEDFIINNPDSEWYLNNWSKNSYYKKLHFVINLFLSFVSAINK
;
A
#
# COMPACT_ATOMS: atom_id res chain seq x y z
N MET A 1 8.32 -13.72 0.17
CA MET A 1 7.32 -13.00 0.99
C MET A 1 6.14 -13.94 1.14
N ASP A 2 6.00 -14.58 2.30
CA ASP A 2 4.92 -15.55 2.51
C ASP A 2 3.59 -14.81 2.66
N LEU A 3 2.91 -14.64 1.52
CA LEU A 3 1.56 -14.06 1.44
C LEU A 3 0.49 -14.97 2.09
N LYS A 4 0.88 -16.18 2.53
CA LYS A 4 0.01 -17.25 3.01
C LYS A 4 -0.62 -17.02 4.39
N ASN A 5 -0.32 -15.91 5.08
CA ASN A 5 -0.95 -15.64 6.38
C ASN A 5 -1.29 -14.14 6.58
N ILE A 6 -2.10 -13.58 5.69
CA ILE A 6 -2.61 -12.21 5.86
C ILE A 6 -3.37 -12.03 7.19
N ASP A 7 -4.02 -13.09 7.69
CA ASP A 7 -4.73 -13.03 8.97
C ASP A 7 -3.77 -12.91 10.16
N TYR A 8 -2.55 -13.43 10.07
CA TYR A 8 -1.48 -13.12 11.01
C TYR A 8 -1.07 -11.65 10.90
N ILE A 9 -0.88 -11.13 9.69
CA ILE A 9 -0.46 -9.73 9.45
C ILE A 9 -1.48 -8.74 10.01
N LYS A 10 -2.78 -9.02 9.90
CA LYS A 10 -3.85 -8.20 10.49
C LYS A 10 -3.75 -8.08 12.02
N LYS A 11 -3.13 -9.04 12.70
CA LYS A 11 -2.93 -9.05 14.16
C LYS A 11 -1.63 -8.35 14.61
N LEU A 12 -0.76 -7.97 13.69
CA LEU A 12 0.51 -7.31 13.99
C LEU A 12 0.35 -5.84 14.42
N SER A 13 1.43 -5.28 14.97
CA SER A 13 1.51 -3.86 15.32
C SER A 13 1.37 -2.96 14.09
N LEU A 14 1.02 -1.69 14.29
CA LEU A 14 0.92 -0.72 13.19
C LEU A 14 2.23 -0.63 12.40
N GLN A 15 3.37 -0.59 13.09
CA GLN A 15 4.68 -0.52 12.45
C GLN A 15 4.94 -1.74 11.56
N GLN A 16 4.69 -2.94 12.09
CA GLN A 16 4.89 -4.18 11.33
C GLN A 16 3.99 -4.27 10.10
N LYS A 17 2.75 -3.77 10.20
CA LYS A 17 1.84 -3.65 9.05
C LYS A 17 2.39 -2.68 8.01
N ARG A 18 2.87 -1.51 8.45
CA ARG A 18 3.50 -0.52 7.55
C ARG A 18 4.69 -1.14 6.81
N ASP A 19 5.59 -1.81 7.53
CA ASP A 19 6.76 -2.47 6.96
C ASP A 19 6.37 -3.53 5.91
N PHE A 20 5.32 -4.32 6.18
CA PHE A 20 4.80 -5.29 5.22
C PHE A 20 4.31 -4.60 3.94
N ILE A 21 3.53 -3.53 4.06
CA ILE A 21 2.97 -2.82 2.91
C ILE A 21 4.09 -2.20 2.07
N THR A 22 5.05 -1.52 2.70
CA THR A 22 6.21 -0.95 2.00
C THR A 22 6.98 -2.02 1.23
N LYS A 23 7.27 -3.17 1.86
CA LYS A 23 7.94 -4.31 1.19
C LYS A 23 7.12 -4.85 0.02
N TYR A 24 5.78 -4.92 0.17
CA TYR A 24 4.89 -5.34 -0.90
C TYR A 24 4.94 -4.38 -2.09
N CYS A 25 4.85 -3.07 -1.84
CA CYS A 25 4.92 -2.04 -2.87
C CYS A 25 6.24 -2.13 -3.66
N ILE A 26 7.36 -2.27 -2.95
CA ILE A 26 8.69 -2.46 -3.57
C ILE A 26 8.70 -3.71 -4.45
N TYR A 27 8.23 -4.85 -3.93
CA TYR A 27 8.19 -6.11 -4.67
C TYR A 27 7.36 -6.01 -5.95
N VAL A 28 6.15 -5.45 -5.86
CA VAL A 28 5.27 -5.28 -7.04
C VAL A 28 5.91 -4.34 -8.07
N ASN A 29 6.49 -3.24 -7.63
CA ASN A 29 7.18 -2.31 -8.53
C ASN A 29 8.35 -2.99 -9.27
N MET A 30 9.21 -3.73 -8.55
CA MET A 30 10.30 -4.50 -9.14
C MET A 30 9.79 -5.52 -10.17
N LYS A 31 8.76 -6.28 -9.81
CA LYS A 31 8.12 -7.26 -10.72
C LYS A 31 7.60 -6.60 -11.99
N ASN A 32 6.98 -5.44 -11.88
CA ASN A 32 6.46 -4.69 -13.02
C ASN A 32 7.58 -4.19 -13.94
N GLN A 33 8.68 -3.69 -13.37
CA GLN A 33 9.83 -3.24 -14.17
C GLN A 33 10.46 -4.38 -14.97
N ILE A 34 10.61 -5.57 -14.36
CA ILE A 34 11.09 -6.78 -15.04
C ILE A 34 10.15 -7.17 -16.19
N ASN A 35 8.84 -7.19 -15.93
CA ASN A 35 7.85 -7.58 -16.92
C ASN A 35 7.74 -6.59 -18.09
N LYS A 36 7.88 -5.28 -17.83
CA LYS A 36 7.92 -4.24 -18.86
C LYS A 36 9.18 -4.37 -19.72
N LYS A 37 10.34 -4.65 -19.12
CA LYS A 37 11.59 -4.88 -19.86
C LYS A 37 11.49 -6.08 -20.82
N ASN A 38 10.73 -7.10 -20.44
CA ASN A 38 10.54 -8.30 -21.25
C ASN A 38 9.37 -8.21 -22.25
N ASP A 39 8.73 -7.03 -22.40
CA ASP A 39 7.54 -6.81 -23.26
C ASP A 39 6.34 -7.75 -23.00
N LEU A 40 6.36 -8.52 -21.91
CA LEU A 40 5.36 -9.56 -21.62
C LEU A 40 3.99 -8.98 -21.21
N LEU A 41 3.93 -7.74 -20.72
CA LEU A 41 2.74 -7.20 -20.03
C LEU A 41 2.51 -5.69 -20.27
N LYS A 42 2.85 -5.16 -21.44
CA LYS A 42 2.85 -3.71 -21.75
C LYS A 42 1.52 -2.98 -21.42
N ASN A 43 0.39 -3.69 -21.36
CA ASN A 43 -0.95 -3.13 -21.12
C ASN A 43 -1.67 -3.62 -19.85
N ASN A 44 -1.03 -4.41 -18.99
CA ASN A 44 -1.71 -4.95 -17.80
C ASN A 44 -1.53 -4.04 -16.58
N ARG A 45 -2.65 -3.53 -16.05
CA ARG A 45 -2.68 -2.80 -14.78
C ARG A 45 -2.21 -3.70 -13.65
N THR A 46 -1.39 -3.12 -12.78
CA THR A 46 -0.76 -3.82 -11.67
C THR A 46 -1.74 -3.91 -10.50
N ALA A 47 -1.62 -4.92 -9.63
CA ALA A 47 -2.50 -5.01 -8.45
C ALA A 47 -2.45 -3.74 -7.58
N LEU A 48 -1.30 -3.07 -7.54
CA LEU A 48 -1.11 -1.80 -6.85
C LEU A 48 -1.89 -0.66 -7.52
N GLU A 49 -1.83 -0.56 -8.86
CA GLU A 49 -2.60 0.45 -9.62
C GLU A 49 -4.10 0.25 -9.44
N ILE A 50 -4.57 -1.00 -9.54
CA ILE A 50 -5.98 -1.35 -9.30
C ILE A 50 -6.41 -0.90 -7.91
N PHE A 51 -5.61 -1.21 -6.88
CA PHE A 51 -5.92 -0.79 -5.52
C PHE A 51 -6.02 0.75 -5.41
N LEU A 52 -5.03 1.48 -5.93
CA LEU A 52 -4.99 2.95 -5.87
C LEU A 52 -6.17 3.61 -6.60
N ASP A 53 -6.71 2.99 -7.64
CA ASP A 53 -7.88 3.50 -8.37
C ASP A 53 -9.18 3.33 -7.60
N THR A 54 -9.24 2.40 -6.64
CA THR A 54 -10.42 2.23 -5.77
C THR A 54 -10.48 3.22 -4.60
N LEU A 55 -9.39 3.94 -4.34
CA LEU A 55 -9.30 4.87 -3.22
C LEU A 55 -9.80 6.26 -3.62
N ASN A 56 -10.44 6.94 -2.67
CA ASN A 56 -10.66 8.38 -2.78
C ASN A 56 -9.34 9.16 -2.65
N ASN A 57 -9.37 10.46 -2.94
CA ASN A 57 -8.17 11.30 -2.98
C ASN A 57 -7.39 11.32 -1.65
N ASP A 58 -8.07 11.38 -0.50
CA ASP A 58 -7.43 11.40 0.82
C ASP A 58 -6.66 10.11 1.08
N TYR A 59 -7.34 8.97 0.91
CA TYR A 59 -6.76 7.65 1.14
C TYR A 59 -5.66 7.32 0.15
N LYS A 60 -5.84 7.72 -1.12
CA LYS A 60 -4.83 7.59 -2.17
C LYS A 60 -3.58 8.39 -1.83
N LYS A 61 -3.73 9.65 -1.38
CA LYS A 61 -2.62 10.51 -0.97
C LYS A 61 -1.85 9.90 0.19
N ILE A 62 -2.55 9.48 1.26
CA ILE A 62 -1.94 8.81 2.41
C ILE A 62 -1.15 7.58 1.96
N PHE A 63 -1.77 6.71 1.15
CA PHE A 63 -1.10 5.49 0.72
C PHE A 63 0.17 5.77 -0.10
N ILE A 64 0.10 6.72 -1.03
CA ILE A 64 1.23 7.10 -1.87
C ILE A 64 2.38 7.66 -1.02
N GLU A 65 2.10 8.65 -0.18
CA GLU A 65 3.11 9.33 0.63
C GLU A 65 3.77 8.36 1.63
N ASP A 66 2.97 7.55 2.34
CA ASP A 66 3.50 6.67 3.38
C ASP A 66 4.18 5.40 2.84
N PHE A 67 3.73 4.84 1.71
CA PHE A 67 4.16 3.49 1.29
C PHE A 67 4.83 3.42 -0.08
N ILE A 68 4.59 4.39 -0.96
CA ILE A 68 5.18 4.40 -2.31
C ILE A 68 6.35 5.37 -2.37
N ILE A 69 6.13 6.61 -1.96
CA ILE A 69 7.17 7.64 -1.85
C ILE A 69 8.03 7.39 -0.61
N ASN A 70 7.41 6.87 0.46
CA ASN A 70 8.05 6.77 1.78
C ASN A 70 8.61 8.13 2.22
N ASN A 71 7.70 9.11 2.28
CA ASN A 71 8.03 10.51 2.52
C ASN A 71 8.86 10.66 3.82
N PRO A 72 10.05 11.27 3.76
CA PRO A 72 10.92 11.40 4.94
C PRO A 72 10.41 12.40 5.97
N ASP A 73 9.52 13.33 5.59
CA ASP A 73 8.88 14.24 6.53
C ASP A 73 7.79 13.50 7.31
N SER A 74 8.06 13.23 8.59
CA SER A 74 7.11 12.54 9.47
C SER A 74 5.81 13.30 9.73
N GLU A 75 5.76 14.59 9.38
CA GLU A 75 4.64 15.49 9.64
C GLU A 75 3.96 16.03 8.37
N TRP A 76 4.30 15.47 7.18
CA TRP A 76 3.78 15.90 5.88
C TRP A 76 2.24 16.05 5.85
N TYR A 77 1.56 15.20 6.64
CA TYR A 77 0.10 15.14 6.73
C TYR A 77 -0.52 16.38 7.39
N LEU A 78 0.22 17.14 8.19
CA LEU A 78 -0.28 18.32 8.91
C LEU A 78 -0.76 19.43 7.95
N ASN A 79 -0.26 19.44 6.72
CA ASN A 79 -0.71 20.35 5.67
C ASN A 79 -2.14 20.04 5.16
N ASN A 80 -2.71 18.89 5.53
CA ASN A 80 -3.99 18.41 4.99
C ASN A 80 -4.98 18.01 6.10
N TRP A 81 -4.50 17.39 7.18
CA TRP A 81 -5.34 16.89 8.26
C TRP A 81 -4.69 17.05 9.63
N SER A 82 -5.51 17.13 10.67
CA SER A 82 -5.04 16.98 12.05
C SER A 82 -4.45 15.59 12.29
N LYS A 83 -3.53 15.47 13.23
CA LYS A 83 -2.89 14.22 13.65
C LYS A 83 -3.90 13.08 13.84
N ASN A 84 -4.96 13.33 14.62
CA ASN A 84 -5.98 12.31 14.90
C ASN A 84 -6.76 11.89 13.64
N SER A 85 -7.08 12.82 12.74
CA SER A 85 -7.76 12.51 11.48
C SER A 85 -6.87 11.69 10.57
N TYR A 86 -5.59 12.05 10.46
CA TYR A 86 -4.60 11.31 9.68
C TYR A 86 -4.45 9.88 10.18
N TYR A 87 -4.20 9.65 11.48
CA TYR A 87 -4.01 8.29 11.99
C TYR A 87 -5.25 7.40 11.81
N LYS A 88 -6.47 7.96 11.97
CA LYS A 88 -7.71 7.22 11.66
C LYS A 88 -7.76 6.79 10.19
N LYS A 89 -7.44 7.70 9.27
CA LYS A 89 -7.42 7.43 7.82
C LYS A 89 -6.32 6.43 7.45
N LEU A 90 -5.12 6.57 8.02
CA LEU A 90 -4.00 5.66 7.84
C LEU A 90 -4.37 4.24 8.29
N HIS A 91 -4.95 4.08 9.48
CA HIS A 91 -5.42 2.79 9.97
C HIS A 91 -6.45 2.15 9.03
N PHE A 92 -7.41 2.94 8.54
CA PHE A 92 -8.41 2.47 7.59
C PHE A 92 -7.76 1.98 6.29
N VAL A 93 -6.86 2.78 5.70
CA VAL A 93 -6.15 2.47 4.46
C VAL A 93 -5.31 1.19 4.60
N ILE A 94 -4.59 1.02 5.71
CA ILE A 94 -3.80 -0.18 5.98
C ILE A 94 -4.71 -1.42 6.02
N ASN A 95 -5.82 -1.36 6.74
CA ASN A 95 -6.74 -2.50 6.85
C ASN A 95 -7.41 -2.82 5.51
N LEU A 96 -7.76 -1.79 4.74
CA LEU A 96 -8.32 -1.94 3.40
C LEU A 96 -7.33 -2.62 2.45
N PHE A 97 -6.07 -2.19 2.48
CA PHE A 97 -5.01 -2.80 1.68
C PHE A 97 -4.76 -4.27 2.05
N LEU A 98 -4.67 -4.59 3.35
CA LEU A 98 -4.52 -5.98 3.79
C LEU A 98 -5.68 -6.85 3.33
N SER A 99 -6.91 -6.31 3.34
CA SER A 99 -8.10 -7.03 2.85
C SER A 99 -8.05 -7.24 1.34
N PHE A 100 -7.61 -6.23 0.58
CA PHE A 100 -7.38 -6.34 -0.86
C PHE A 100 -6.34 -7.42 -1.19
N VAL A 101 -5.18 -7.39 -0.53
CA VAL A 101 -4.13 -8.41 -0.73
C VAL A 101 -4.64 -9.80 -0.35
N SER A 102 -5.45 -9.92 0.71
CA SER A 102 -6.09 -11.20 1.06
C SER A 102 -7.02 -11.71 -0.04
N ALA A 103 -7.78 -10.83 -0.68
CA ALA A 103 -8.78 -11.22 -1.68
C ALA A 103 -8.14 -11.72 -2.99
N ILE A 104 -7.03 -11.11 -3.41
CA ILE A 104 -6.36 -11.46 -4.68
C ILE A 104 -5.40 -12.64 -4.57
N ASN A 105 -5.09 -13.12 -3.36
CA ASN A 105 -4.20 -14.26 -3.10
C ASN A 105 -4.94 -15.50 -2.56
N LYS A 106 -6.27 -15.48 -2.53
CA LYS A 106 -7.10 -16.68 -2.34
C LYS A 106 -7.17 -17.46 -3.64
#